data_AF-A0A1Q5X9P6-F1
#
_entry.id   AF-A0A1Q5X9P6-F1
#
_cell.length_a   1.000
_cell.length_b   1.000
_cell.length_c   1.000
_cell.angle_alpha   90.00
_cell.angle_beta   90.00
_cell.angle_gamma   90.00
#
_symmetry.space_group_name_H-M   'P 1'
#
loop_
_entity.id
_entity.type
_entity.pdbx_description
1 polymer ?
#
loop_
_entity_poly.entity_id
_entity_poly.type
_entity_poly.pdbx_seq_one_letter_code
_entity_poly.pdbx_strand_id
1 'polypeptide(L)'
;MKEYDYSLDAIKGISCILMIMAHIPLYFNGNERVFQIVAGLAPVLFFAVSGVTTTLQARRRSFRSMISFYALFVVIGFSYNLMWRPDIQAFKIMDVPQIIALGVLSVYLLEKYLKPPLYLYLLLSLIAYSVHGFIGHRIPDFPLKSVLFTETIGFTYFPWMFAFVAGIFAYRCNNRVNLILALCAGLLLAVVSYGGVHETDFVKYNMSVQYLLLSLVVLFGVFYLFRRKKSYASTNLILYFGKHSLLFLFTHLFLILAFDRLGLGRLYIVWMWGLALVCTYAAMRILLWLGRYIEHYMDHPVPWVLIVVGVVAVPLVTSNRDFIILAEAVLGILFSLNYKKLSSLMSASPSSRPLPATQEALHDQA
;
A
#
# COMPACT_ATOMS: atom_id res chain seq x y z
N MET A 1 10.15 10.84 -24.13
CA MET A 1 9.74 9.86 -23.09
C MET A 1 10.09 10.45 -21.73
N LYS A 2 9.19 10.39 -20.73
CA LYS A 2 9.55 10.81 -19.36
C LYS A 2 10.44 9.71 -18.77
N GLU A 3 11.61 10.06 -18.27
CA GLU A 3 12.54 9.14 -17.60
C GLU A 3 11.85 8.42 -16.42
N TYR A 4 12.34 7.23 -16.08
CA TYR A 4 11.85 6.46 -14.95
C TYR A 4 12.09 7.22 -13.64
N ASP A 5 11.04 7.39 -12.83
CA ASP A 5 11.10 8.20 -11.62
C ASP A 5 11.36 7.32 -10.39
N TYR A 6 12.63 7.14 -10.06
CA TYR A 6 13.08 6.35 -8.90
C TYR A 6 12.59 6.90 -7.55
N SER A 7 12.18 8.16 -7.47
CA SER A 7 11.71 8.74 -6.21
C SER A 7 10.44 8.03 -5.71
N LEU A 8 9.55 7.61 -6.61
CA LEU A 8 8.32 6.93 -6.24
C LEU A 8 8.57 5.54 -5.64
N ASP A 9 9.54 4.80 -6.17
CA ASP A 9 9.95 3.54 -5.57
C ASP A 9 10.62 3.77 -4.22
N ALA A 10 11.46 4.80 -4.10
CA ALA A 10 12.09 5.10 -2.83
C ALA A 10 11.06 5.43 -1.73
N ILE A 11 9.98 6.15 -2.08
CA ILE A 11 8.87 6.44 -1.16
C ILE A 11 8.12 5.16 -0.77
N LYS A 12 7.84 4.25 -1.71
CA LYS A 12 7.27 2.92 -1.36
C LYS A 12 8.23 2.11 -0.49
N GLY A 13 9.53 2.18 -0.75
CA GLY A 13 10.55 1.47 -0.02
C GLY A 13 10.63 1.89 1.45
N ILE A 14 10.61 3.20 1.72
CA ILE A 14 10.53 3.66 3.11
C ILE A 14 9.21 3.26 3.76
N SER A 15 8.12 3.22 2.99
CA SER A 15 6.82 2.70 3.48
C SER A 15 6.90 1.22 3.87
N CYS A 16 7.61 0.40 3.09
CA CYS A 16 7.85 -1.01 3.42
C CYS A 16 8.57 -1.13 4.78
N ILE A 17 9.64 -0.35 4.97
CA ILE A 17 10.41 -0.36 6.22
C ILE A 17 9.53 0.06 7.40
N LEU A 18 8.71 1.10 7.23
CA LEU A 18 7.74 1.53 8.24
C LEU A 18 6.69 0.45 8.54
N MET A 19 6.25 -0.34 7.55
CA MET A 19 5.29 -1.43 7.78
C MET A 19 5.82 -2.52 8.73
N ILE A 20 7.11 -2.86 8.68
CA ILE A 20 7.71 -3.80 9.64
C ILE A 20 7.53 -3.28 11.07
N MET A 21 7.78 -1.99 11.28
CA MET A 21 7.63 -1.37 12.60
C MET A 21 6.16 -1.30 13.04
N ALA A 22 5.20 -1.32 12.11
CA ALA A 22 3.77 -1.19 12.39
C ALA A 22 3.08 -2.51 12.79
N HIS A 23 3.60 -3.66 12.33
CA HIS A 23 2.87 -4.94 12.36
C HIS A 23 3.37 -5.95 13.40
N ILE A 24 4.29 -5.56 14.27
CA ILE A 24 4.84 -6.48 15.25
C ILE A 24 3.97 -6.50 16.52
N PRO A 25 3.36 -7.65 16.89
CA PRO A 25 2.45 -7.78 18.04
C PRO A 25 3.17 -7.75 19.40
N LEU A 26 4.29 -7.03 19.49
CA LEU A 26 5.08 -6.91 20.69
C LEU A 26 4.42 -5.90 21.63
N TYR A 27 4.36 -6.25 22.91
CA TYR A 27 3.94 -5.35 23.98
C TYR A 27 4.87 -4.13 24.01
N PHE A 28 4.42 -3.02 23.42
CA PHE A 28 5.12 -1.75 23.48
C PHE A 28 4.90 -1.13 24.85
N ASN A 29 5.95 -1.11 25.68
CA ASN A 29 5.92 -0.41 26.96
C ASN A 29 6.77 0.87 26.86
N GLY A 30 6.17 2.03 27.10
CA GLY A 30 6.88 3.32 27.19
C GLY A 30 7.20 3.99 25.84
N ASN A 31 8.41 4.52 25.70
CA ASN A 31 8.82 5.47 24.64
C ASN A 31 8.76 4.90 23.21
N GLU A 32 8.65 3.59 23.05
CA GLU A 32 8.65 2.90 21.75
C GLU A 32 7.36 3.11 20.96
N ARG A 33 6.31 3.61 21.63
CA ARG A 33 5.00 3.90 21.01
C ARG A 33 5.04 5.02 19.97
N VAL A 34 5.98 5.96 20.10
CA VAL A 34 6.23 7.00 19.08
C VAL A 34 6.58 6.37 17.73
N PHE A 35 7.36 5.29 17.74
CA PHE A 35 7.71 4.59 16.52
C PHE A 35 6.50 3.90 15.88
N GLN A 36 5.55 3.39 16.67
CA GLN A 36 4.30 2.83 16.16
C GLN A 36 3.43 3.90 15.48
N ILE A 37 3.36 5.09 16.05
CA ILE A 37 2.65 6.24 15.45
C ILE A 37 3.25 6.58 14.09
N VAL A 38 4.58 6.70 14.01
CA VAL A 38 5.29 6.99 12.76
C VAL A 38 5.14 5.85 11.76
N ALA A 39 5.27 4.60 12.21
CA ALA A 39 5.11 3.40 11.41
C ALA A 39 3.69 3.26 10.85
N GLY A 40 2.67 3.68 11.61
CA GLY A 40 1.27 3.73 11.22
C GLY A 40 0.97 4.67 10.05
N LEU A 41 1.95 5.47 9.60
CA LEU A 41 1.86 6.34 8.42
C LEU A 41 2.34 5.65 7.13
N ALA A 42 2.87 4.43 7.20
CA ALA A 42 3.28 3.68 6.02
C ALA A 42 2.21 3.60 4.92
N PRO A 43 0.92 3.35 5.23
CA PRO A 43 -0.12 3.30 4.21
C PRO A 43 -0.36 4.65 3.53
N VAL A 44 -0.18 5.79 4.23
CA VAL A 44 -0.33 7.14 3.66
C VAL A 44 0.61 7.30 2.47
N LEU A 45 1.87 6.90 2.63
CA LEU A 45 2.88 6.98 1.58
C LEU A 45 2.60 5.99 0.44
N PHE A 46 2.17 4.76 0.76
CA PHE A 46 1.77 3.78 -0.26
C PHE A 46 0.61 4.26 -1.13
N PHE A 47 -0.42 4.82 -0.49
CA PHE A 47 -1.60 5.34 -1.16
C PHE A 47 -1.27 6.59 -1.98
N ALA A 48 -0.42 7.47 -1.45
CA ALA A 48 0.07 8.63 -2.19
C ALA A 48 0.80 8.22 -3.48
N VAL A 49 1.73 7.28 -3.41
CA VAL A 49 2.42 6.79 -4.62
C VAL A 49 1.48 6.04 -5.56
N SER A 50 0.51 5.29 -5.02
CA SER A 50 -0.52 4.61 -5.82
C SER A 50 -1.38 5.61 -6.60
N GLY A 51 -1.77 6.72 -5.99
CA GLY A 51 -2.46 7.82 -6.68
C GLY A 51 -1.61 8.41 -7.80
N VAL A 52 -0.34 8.74 -7.54
CA VAL A 52 0.58 9.28 -8.56
C VAL A 52 0.73 8.33 -9.75
N THR A 53 1.06 7.08 -9.48
CA THR A 53 1.29 6.06 -10.52
C THR A 53 0.01 5.78 -11.30
N THR A 54 -1.16 5.86 -10.68
CA THR A 54 -2.44 5.77 -11.40
C THR A 54 -2.59 6.87 -12.44
N THR A 55 -2.21 8.11 -12.14
CA THR A 55 -2.31 9.18 -13.15
C THR A 55 -1.42 8.93 -14.37
N LEU A 56 -0.29 8.24 -14.18
CA LEU A 56 0.59 7.81 -15.28
C LEU A 56 -0.05 6.65 -16.06
N GLN A 57 -0.71 5.71 -15.38
CA GLN A 57 -1.42 4.59 -15.99
C GLN A 57 -2.68 5.02 -16.75
N ALA A 58 -3.43 6.01 -16.24
CA ALA A 58 -4.67 6.51 -16.83
C ALA A 58 -4.50 7.06 -18.25
N ARG A 59 -3.27 7.48 -18.60
CA ARG A 59 -2.89 7.94 -19.94
C ARG A 59 -2.63 6.81 -20.92
N ARG A 60 -2.28 5.62 -20.42
CA ARG A 60 -1.78 4.49 -21.23
C ARG A 60 -2.71 3.29 -21.26
N ARG A 61 -3.59 3.14 -20.27
CA ARG A 61 -4.45 1.96 -20.11
C ARG A 61 -5.93 2.29 -20.28
N SER A 62 -6.66 1.36 -20.89
CA SER A 62 -8.11 1.43 -21.01
C SER A 62 -8.77 1.20 -19.64
N PHE A 63 -9.96 1.78 -19.43
CA PHE A 63 -10.70 1.59 -18.19
C PHE A 63 -11.04 0.12 -17.95
N ARG A 64 -11.39 -0.62 -19.02
CA ARG A 64 -11.65 -2.06 -18.95
C ARG A 64 -10.44 -2.86 -18.43
N SER A 65 -9.24 -2.56 -18.90
CA SER A 65 -8.03 -3.23 -18.42
C SER A 65 -7.78 -2.91 -16.93
N MET A 66 -7.98 -1.65 -16.53
CA MET A 66 -7.83 -1.24 -15.12
C MET A 66 -8.85 -1.95 -14.22
N ILE A 67 -10.14 -1.94 -14.56
CA ILE A 67 -11.17 -2.55 -13.72
C ILE A 67 -10.99 -4.07 -13.62
N SER A 68 -10.64 -4.75 -14.71
CA SER A 68 -10.39 -6.19 -14.68
C SER A 68 -9.20 -6.55 -13.79
N PHE A 69 -8.09 -5.81 -13.90
CA PHE A 69 -6.92 -6.05 -13.05
C PHE A 69 -7.23 -5.78 -11.58
N TYR A 70 -7.85 -4.64 -11.28
CA TYR A 70 -8.13 -4.24 -9.90
C TYR A 70 -9.25 -5.06 -9.25
N ALA A 71 -10.19 -5.63 -10.02
CA ALA A 71 -11.15 -6.61 -9.51
C ALA A 71 -10.43 -7.87 -8.99
N LEU A 72 -9.47 -8.40 -9.75
CA LEU A 72 -8.64 -9.51 -9.28
C LEU A 72 -7.75 -9.11 -8.10
N PHE A 73 -7.20 -7.89 -8.14
CA PHE A 73 -6.39 -7.37 -7.04
C PHE A 73 -7.18 -7.26 -5.72
N VAL A 74 -8.48 -6.91 -5.78
CA VAL A 74 -9.37 -6.93 -4.61
C VAL A 74 -9.50 -8.35 -4.05
N VAL A 75 -9.72 -9.34 -4.91
CA VAL A 75 -9.84 -10.74 -4.47
C VAL A 75 -8.56 -11.20 -3.78
N ILE A 76 -7.40 -10.93 -4.39
CA ILE A 76 -6.09 -11.23 -3.78
C ILE A 76 -5.89 -10.45 -2.47
N GLY A 77 -6.49 -9.28 -2.33
CA GLY A 77 -6.52 -8.56 -1.06
C GLY A 77 -7.11 -9.38 0.07
N PHE A 78 -8.09 -10.25 -0.18
CA PHE A 78 -8.63 -11.11 0.87
C PHE A 78 -7.62 -12.14 1.36
N SER A 79 -6.67 -12.54 0.51
CA SER A 79 -5.55 -13.39 0.92
C SER A 79 -4.72 -12.71 2.01
N TYR A 80 -4.45 -11.41 1.87
CA TYR A 80 -3.78 -10.62 2.90
C TYR A 80 -4.63 -10.52 4.18
N ASN A 81 -5.93 -10.28 4.05
CA ASN A 81 -6.84 -10.24 5.20
C ASN A 81 -6.87 -11.57 5.96
N LEU A 82 -6.90 -12.69 5.24
CA LEU A 82 -6.98 -14.04 5.78
C LEU A 82 -5.69 -14.47 6.49
N MET A 83 -4.53 -13.97 6.06
CA MET A 83 -3.30 -14.14 6.83
C MET A 83 -3.39 -13.47 8.21
N TRP A 84 -4.00 -12.28 8.28
CA TRP A 84 -4.17 -11.56 9.55
C TRP A 84 -5.32 -12.11 10.40
N ARG A 85 -6.41 -12.52 9.76
CA ARG A 85 -7.64 -13.05 10.37
C ARG A 85 -8.06 -14.31 9.60
N PRO A 86 -7.56 -15.49 9.99
CA PRO A 86 -7.80 -16.73 9.25
C PRO A 86 -9.20 -17.29 9.52
N ASP A 87 -10.22 -16.54 9.13
CA ASP A 87 -11.63 -16.89 9.23
C ASP A 87 -12.48 -16.09 8.22
N ILE A 88 -13.75 -16.50 8.05
CA ILE A 88 -14.67 -15.93 7.05
C ILE A 88 -15.00 -14.44 7.32
N GLN A 89 -14.83 -13.93 8.55
CA GLN A 89 -15.08 -12.52 8.83
C GLN A 89 -14.05 -11.60 8.17
N ALA A 90 -12.90 -12.14 7.74
CA ALA A 90 -11.90 -11.41 6.96
C ALA A 90 -12.44 -10.80 5.66
N PHE A 91 -13.49 -11.40 5.07
CA PHE A 91 -14.14 -10.89 3.86
C PHE A 91 -14.95 -9.60 4.09
N LYS A 92 -15.27 -9.25 5.35
CA LYS A 92 -16.00 -8.03 5.70
C LYS A 92 -15.10 -6.81 5.91
N ILE A 93 -13.79 -7.01 5.94
CA ILE A 93 -12.80 -5.98 6.25
C ILE A 93 -12.09 -5.61 4.95
N MET A 94 -11.79 -4.33 4.78
CA MET A 94 -10.87 -3.89 3.73
C MET A 94 -9.50 -3.62 4.33
N ASP A 95 -8.48 -4.09 3.62
CA ASP A 95 -7.09 -3.82 3.95
C ASP A 95 -6.40 -3.09 2.77
N VAL A 96 -5.08 -2.93 2.86
CA VAL A 96 -4.25 -2.17 1.93
C VAL A 96 -4.56 -2.48 0.45
N PRO A 97 -4.66 -3.75 0.00
CA PRO A 97 -4.91 -4.02 -1.42
C PRO A 97 -6.29 -3.55 -1.92
N GLN A 98 -7.35 -3.75 -1.13
CA GLN A 98 -8.72 -3.35 -1.51
C GLN A 98 -8.85 -1.82 -1.58
N ILE A 99 -8.25 -1.11 -0.63
CA ILE A 99 -8.23 0.36 -0.66
C ILE A 99 -7.40 0.89 -1.83
N ILE A 100 -6.27 0.25 -2.14
CA ILE A 100 -5.50 0.59 -3.36
C ILE A 100 -6.38 0.41 -4.59
N ALA A 101 -7.14 -0.69 -4.70
CA ALA A 101 -8.02 -0.89 -5.85
C ALA A 101 -9.08 0.22 -5.97
N LEU A 102 -9.79 0.52 -4.90
CA LEU A 102 -10.81 1.58 -4.90
C LEU A 102 -10.20 2.96 -5.18
N GLY A 103 -9.09 3.29 -4.52
CA GLY A 103 -8.37 4.56 -4.70
C GLY A 103 -7.85 4.72 -6.12
N VAL A 104 -7.28 3.67 -6.72
CA VAL A 104 -6.80 3.68 -8.11
C VAL A 104 -7.95 3.87 -9.08
N LEU A 105 -9.06 3.14 -8.95
CA LEU A 105 -10.21 3.33 -9.84
C LEU A 105 -10.78 4.75 -9.73
N SER A 106 -10.83 5.30 -8.52
CA SER A 106 -11.34 6.65 -8.27
C SER A 106 -10.42 7.73 -8.83
N VAL A 107 -9.10 7.59 -8.63
CA VAL A 107 -8.11 8.48 -9.26
C VAL A 107 -8.11 8.34 -10.78
N TYR A 108 -8.33 7.14 -11.32
CA TYR A 108 -8.46 6.94 -12.76
C TYR A 108 -9.63 7.75 -13.31
N LEU A 109 -10.82 7.65 -12.69
CA LEU A 109 -11.99 8.42 -13.09
C LEU A 109 -11.73 9.93 -12.99
N LEU A 110 -11.11 10.37 -11.90
CA LEU A 110 -10.73 11.76 -11.66
C LEU A 110 -9.78 12.30 -12.75
N GLU A 111 -8.71 11.58 -13.07
CA GLU A 111 -7.72 12.00 -14.09
C GLU A 111 -8.25 11.83 -15.51
N LYS A 112 -9.12 10.86 -15.78
CA LYS A 112 -9.65 10.60 -17.12
C LYS A 112 -10.73 11.60 -17.52
N TYR A 113 -11.68 11.85 -16.62
CA TYR A 113 -12.89 12.61 -16.94
C TYR A 113 -12.88 14.05 -16.40
N LEU A 114 -12.36 14.27 -15.19
CA LEU A 114 -12.42 15.60 -14.56
C LEU A 114 -11.15 16.43 -14.82
N LYS A 115 -9.97 15.80 -14.87
CA LYS A 115 -8.67 16.45 -15.05
C LYS A 115 -8.53 17.74 -14.22
N PRO A 116 -8.74 17.67 -12.89
CA PRO A 116 -8.82 18.87 -12.07
C PRO A 116 -7.51 19.67 -12.12
N PRO A 117 -7.57 21.01 -12.02
CA PRO A 117 -6.37 21.84 -11.90
C PRO A 117 -5.57 21.46 -10.65
N LEU A 118 -4.27 21.79 -10.64
CA LEU A 118 -3.32 21.33 -9.62
C LEU A 118 -3.85 21.53 -8.19
N TYR A 119 -4.25 22.74 -7.82
CA TYR A 119 -4.69 23.06 -6.46
C TYR A 119 -6.04 22.42 -6.08
N LEU A 120 -6.87 22.05 -7.06
CA LEU A 120 -8.10 21.32 -6.79
C LEU A 120 -7.81 19.90 -6.28
N TYR A 121 -6.67 19.29 -6.60
CA TYR A 121 -6.25 18.03 -5.95
C TYR A 121 -6.07 18.20 -4.44
N LEU A 122 -5.42 19.29 -4.00
CA LEU A 122 -5.25 19.55 -2.58
C LEU A 122 -6.61 19.74 -1.88
N LEU A 123 -7.48 20.55 -2.47
CA LEU A 123 -8.84 20.75 -1.94
C LEU A 123 -9.64 19.44 -1.89
N LEU A 124 -9.65 18.65 -2.96
CA LEU A 124 -10.33 17.36 -3.01
C LEU A 124 -9.79 16.37 -1.98
N SER A 125 -8.48 16.40 -1.70
CA SER A 125 -7.89 15.54 -0.66
C SER A 125 -8.45 15.89 0.72
N LEU A 126 -8.53 17.18 1.05
CA LEU A 126 -9.09 17.65 2.32
C LEU A 126 -10.59 17.35 2.41
N ILE A 127 -11.34 17.59 1.32
CA ILE A 127 -12.77 17.26 1.26
C ILE A 127 -13.01 15.77 1.48
N ALA A 128 -12.25 14.89 0.82
CA ALA A 128 -12.40 13.45 0.98
C ALA A 128 -12.21 13.02 2.45
N TYR A 129 -11.24 13.61 3.13
CA TYR A 129 -11.05 13.40 4.57
C TYR A 129 -12.21 13.96 5.40
N SER A 130 -12.60 15.21 5.15
CA SER A 130 -13.67 15.90 5.88
C SER A 130 -15.03 15.21 5.75
N VAL A 131 -15.31 14.55 4.61
CA VAL A 131 -16.52 13.74 4.43
C VAL A 131 -16.64 12.67 5.52
N HIS A 132 -15.55 12.04 5.95
CA HIS A 132 -15.60 11.12 7.08
C HIS A 132 -16.02 11.82 8.39
N GLY A 133 -15.37 12.94 8.71
CA GLY A 133 -15.63 13.68 9.95
C GLY A 133 -17.03 14.32 10.01
N PHE A 134 -17.56 14.83 8.90
CA PHE A 134 -18.86 15.54 8.89
C PHE A 134 -20.06 14.66 8.53
N ILE A 135 -19.87 13.63 7.70
CA ILE A 135 -20.98 12.84 7.17
C ILE A 135 -21.02 11.47 7.83
N GLY A 136 -19.88 10.82 8.04
CA GLY A 136 -19.81 9.41 8.45
C GLY A 136 -20.62 9.06 9.70
N HIS A 137 -20.50 9.88 10.76
CA HIS A 137 -21.21 9.66 12.04
C HIS A 137 -22.69 10.08 12.02
N ARG A 138 -23.14 10.79 10.97
CA ARG A 138 -24.51 11.33 10.88
C ARG A 138 -25.43 10.49 10.00
N ILE A 139 -24.89 9.58 9.18
CA ILE A 139 -25.71 8.70 8.35
C ILE A 139 -26.15 7.48 9.18
N PRO A 140 -27.42 7.01 9.06
CA PRO A 140 -27.87 5.74 9.61
C PRO A 140 -27.04 4.54 9.14
N ASP A 141 -27.10 3.42 9.84
CA ASP A 141 -26.36 2.22 9.44
C ASP A 141 -26.87 1.64 8.12
N PHE A 142 -25.95 1.27 7.22
CA PHE A 142 -26.23 0.60 5.96
C PHE A 142 -25.09 -0.39 5.60
N PRO A 143 -25.33 -1.38 4.73
CA PRO A 143 -24.40 -2.51 4.52
C PRO A 143 -22.97 -2.16 4.07
N LEU A 144 -22.74 -0.95 3.56
CA LEU A 144 -21.42 -0.49 3.08
C LEU A 144 -20.85 0.65 3.93
N LYS A 145 -21.45 0.96 5.08
CA LYS A 145 -21.03 2.09 5.91
C LYS A 145 -19.60 1.89 6.43
N SER A 146 -19.28 0.70 6.93
CA SER A 146 -17.94 0.29 7.37
C SER A 146 -16.90 0.25 6.25
N VAL A 147 -17.34 0.16 4.99
CA VAL A 147 -16.45 0.23 3.82
C VAL A 147 -16.11 1.69 3.52
N LEU A 148 -17.09 2.59 3.64
CA LEU A 148 -16.95 3.99 3.26
C LEU A 148 -16.36 4.86 4.38
N PHE A 149 -16.74 4.58 5.63
CA PHE A 149 -16.47 5.40 6.81
C PHE A 149 -15.86 4.56 7.93
N THR A 150 -15.03 5.20 8.76
CA THR A 150 -14.40 4.53 9.91
C THR A 150 -15.42 4.18 10.97
N GLU A 151 -15.78 2.89 11.05
CA GLU A 151 -16.64 2.32 12.10
C GLU A 151 -16.02 1.08 12.75
N THR A 152 -15.09 0.44 12.05
CA THR A 152 -14.55 -0.88 12.40
C THR A 152 -13.05 -0.94 12.18
N ILE A 153 -12.46 -2.09 12.51
CA ILE A 153 -11.07 -2.42 12.23
C ILE A 153 -10.87 -2.56 10.72
N GLY A 154 -9.84 -1.92 10.18
CA GLY A 154 -9.48 -1.97 8.76
C GLY A 154 -9.19 -0.60 8.18
N PHE A 155 -9.16 -0.52 6.86
CA PHE A 155 -9.10 0.73 6.11
C PHE A 155 -10.44 1.04 5.46
N THR A 156 -10.78 2.32 5.35
CA THR A 156 -12.08 2.79 4.83
C THR A 156 -11.90 3.79 3.71
N TYR A 157 -12.85 3.87 2.78
CA TYR A 157 -12.61 4.55 1.51
C TYR A 157 -12.37 6.06 1.66
N PHE A 158 -13.30 6.81 2.26
CA PHE A 158 -13.21 8.27 2.30
C PHE A 158 -11.99 8.83 3.04
N PRO A 159 -11.72 8.45 4.31
CA PRO A 159 -10.63 9.05 5.06
C PRO A 159 -9.26 8.63 4.54
N TRP A 160 -9.14 7.59 3.73
CA TRP A 160 -7.86 7.20 3.10
C TRP A 160 -7.70 7.74 1.67
N MET A 161 -8.80 8.09 0.99
CA MET A 161 -8.76 8.68 -0.35
C MET A 161 -7.96 10.00 -0.38
N PHE A 162 -7.89 10.74 0.73
CA PHE A 162 -7.04 11.95 0.83
C PHE A 162 -5.59 11.67 0.42
N ALA A 163 -5.01 10.54 0.83
CA ALA A 163 -3.60 10.24 0.61
C ALA A 163 -3.31 10.05 -0.88
N PHE A 164 -4.20 9.35 -1.61
CA PHE A 164 -4.09 9.17 -3.06
C PHE A 164 -4.08 10.52 -3.78
N VAL A 165 -5.04 11.38 -3.46
CA VAL A 165 -5.22 12.69 -4.13
C VAL A 165 -4.12 13.67 -3.72
N ALA A 166 -3.76 13.72 -2.44
CA ALA A 166 -2.66 14.54 -1.92
C ALA A 166 -1.31 14.11 -2.51
N GLY A 167 -1.10 12.81 -2.73
CA GLY A 167 0.08 12.30 -3.43
C GLY A 167 0.22 12.85 -4.85
N ILE A 168 -0.89 12.93 -5.60
CA ILE A 168 -0.90 13.53 -6.95
C ILE A 168 -0.50 15.01 -6.90
N PHE A 169 -1.07 15.76 -5.95
CA PHE A 169 -0.68 17.15 -5.74
C PHE A 169 0.82 17.26 -5.39
N ALA A 170 1.28 16.49 -4.41
CA ALA A 170 2.67 16.49 -3.92
C ALA A 170 3.67 16.12 -5.00
N TYR A 171 3.27 15.30 -5.98
CA TYR A 171 4.10 14.94 -7.12
C TYR A 171 4.16 16.02 -8.19
N ARG A 172 3.04 16.69 -8.47
CA ARG A 172 2.93 17.66 -9.56
C ARG A 172 3.39 19.06 -9.17
N CYS A 173 3.28 19.42 -7.89
CA CYS A 173 3.71 20.73 -7.41
C CYS A 173 5.25 20.84 -7.38
N ASN A 174 5.72 22.09 -7.28
CA ASN A 174 7.13 22.39 -7.10
C ASN A 174 7.62 21.87 -5.75
N ASN A 175 8.86 21.40 -5.69
CA ASN A 175 9.38 20.77 -4.47
C ASN A 175 9.41 21.73 -3.26
N ARG A 176 9.57 23.04 -3.48
CA ARG A 176 9.45 24.06 -2.43
C ARG A 176 8.04 24.13 -1.82
N VAL A 177 7.00 23.89 -2.62
CA VAL A 177 5.60 23.86 -2.15
C VAL A 177 5.40 22.69 -1.19
N ASN A 178 5.99 21.53 -1.48
CA ASN A 178 5.99 20.41 -0.53
C ASN A 178 6.62 20.78 0.81
N LEU A 179 7.78 21.46 0.80
CA LEU A 179 8.41 21.91 2.05
C LEU A 179 7.50 22.88 2.81
N ILE A 180 6.95 23.88 2.14
CA ILE A 180 6.04 24.87 2.76
C ILE A 180 4.84 24.16 3.37
N LEU A 181 4.18 23.26 2.64
CA LEU A 181 3.00 22.54 3.16
C LEU A 181 3.35 21.60 4.31
N ALA A 182 4.51 20.94 4.28
CA ALA A 182 4.98 20.14 5.39
C ALA A 182 5.18 20.99 6.66
N LEU A 183 5.80 22.18 6.51
CA LEU A 183 6.00 23.11 7.62
C LEU A 183 4.68 23.70 8.12
N CYS A 184 3.77 24.09 7.23
CA CYS A 184 2.44 24.59 7.60
C CYS A 184 1.63 23.51 8.32
N ALA A 185 1.61 22.27 7.82
CA ALA A 185 0.94 21.16 8.48
C ALA A 185 1.56 20.85 9.85
N GLY A 186 2.89 20.96 9.99
CA GLY A 186 3.60 20.76 11.26
C GLY A 186 3.31 21.86 12.27
N LEU A 187 3.24 23.12 11.82
CA LEU A 187 2.82 24.24 12.65
C LEU A 187 1.38 24.08 13.11
N LEU A 188 0.46 23.76 12.20
CA LEU A 188 -0.94 23.49 12.56
C LEU A 188 -1.06 22.30 13.51
N LEU A 189 -0.26 21.26 13.32
CA LEU A 189 -0.23 20.12 14.23
C LEU A 189 0.20 20.56 15.63
N ALA A 190 1.26 21.37 15.74
CA ALA A 190 1.73 21.91 17.01
C ALA A 190 0.66 22.78 17.69
N VAL A 191 -0.06 23.62 16.91
CA VAL A 191 -1.15 24.46 17.41
C VAL A 191 -2.33 23.63 17.91
N VAL A 192 -2.80 22.65 17.13
CA VAL A 192 -3.95 21.80 17.52
C VAL A 192 -3.58 20.85 18.67
N SER A 193 -2.30 20.55 18.84
CA SER A 193 -1.78 19.76 19.96
C SER A 193 -1.48 20.61 21.21
N TYR A 194 -1.59 21.93 21.11
CA TYR A 194 -1.32 22.84 22.21
C TYR A 194 -2.50 22.81 23.20
N GLY A 195 -2.26 22.30 24.41
CA GLY A 195 -3.29 22.16 25.45
C GLY A 195 -3.59 20.71 25.87
N GLY A 196 -2.96 19.73 25.21
CA GLY A 196 -3.07 18.32 25.57
C GLY A 196 -3.28 17.46 24.34
N VAL A 197 -2.60 16.31 24.31
CA VAL A 197 -2.78 15.30 23.27
C VAL A 197 -2.88 13.93 23.90
N HIS A 198 -3.73 13.10 23.32
CA HIS A 198 -3.80 11.68 23.66
C HIS A 198 -3.17 10.86 22.54
N GLU A 199 -2.53 9.74 22.89
CA GLU A 199 -1.89 8.87 21.90
C GLU A 199 -2.90 8.36 20.85
N THR A 200 -4.16 8.19 21.25
CA THR A 200 -5.29 7.82 20.39
C THR A 200 -5.54 8.82 19.27
N ASP A 201 -5.10 10.07 19.43
CA ASP A 201 -5.21 11.11 18.41
C ASP A 201 -4.22 10.89 17.27
N PHE A 202 -3.25 9.99 17.41
CA PHE A 202 -2.26 9.70 16.38
C PHE A 202 -2.38 8.29 15.80
N VAL A 203 -3.48 7.60 16.07
CA VAL A 203 -3.73 6.24 15.58
C VAL A 203 -4.66 6.27 14.36
N LYS A 204 -4.31 5.48 13.34
CA LYS A 204 -5.03 5.40 12.05
C LYS A 204 -6.52 5.07 12.15
N TYR A 205 -6.98 4.47 13.25
CA TYR A 205 -8.37 4.09 13.45
C TYR A 205 -9.24 5.25 13.96
N ASN A 206 -8.64 6.31 14.52
CA ASN A 206 -9.39 7.47 15.00
C ASN A 206 -9.67 8.47 13.86
N MET A 207 -8.79 8.52 12.86
CA MET A 207 -8.89 9.50 11.76
C MET A 207 -9.16 10.93 12.28
N SER A 208 -8.39 11.32 13.28
CA SER A 208 -8.44 12.65 13.90
C SER A 208 -7.74 13.70 13.04
N VAL A 209 -8.00 14.97 13.33
CA VAL A 209 -7.29 16.10 12.70
C VAL A 209 -5.77 16.01 12.95
N GLN A 210 -5.35 15.58 14.13
CA GLN A 210 -3.94 15.39 14.47
C GLN A 210 -3.29 14.32 13.58
N TYR A 211 -3.98 13.18 13.37
CA TYR A 211 -3.50 12.13 12.47
C TYR A 211 -3.44 12.62 11.02
N LEU A 212 -4.43 13.38 10.55
CA LEU A 212 -4.39 14.02 9.22
C LEU A 212 -3.18 14.94 9.07
N LEU A 213 -2.97 15.86 10.01
CA LEU A 213 -1.89 16.84 9.94
C LEU A 213 -0.53 16.14 9.99
N LEU A 214 -0.36 15.15 10.87
CA LEU A 214 0.85 14.32 10.90
C LEU A 214 1.06 13.58 9.58
N SER A 215 -0.01 13.03 8.99
CA SER A 215 0.03 12.37 7.67
C SER A 215 0.46 13.34 6.57
N LEU A 216 -0.03 14.58 6.58
CA LEU A 216 0.36 15.61 5.60
C LEU A 216 1.81 16.07 5.79
N VAL A 217 2.28 16.22 7.04
CA VAL A 217 3.69 16.51 7.34
C VAL A 217 4.58 15.44 6.72
N VAL A 218 4.29 14.17 6.99
CA VAL A 218 5.10 13.05 6.49
C VAL A 218 4.98 12.92 4.98
N LEU A 219 3.78 13.00 4.42
CA LEU A 219 3.57 12.91 2.97
C LEU A 219 4.36 14.00 2.23
N PHE A 220 4.13 15.27 2.55
CA PHE A 220 4.82 16.35 1.85
C PHE A 220 6.32 16.38 2.16
N GLY A 221 6.72 16.08 3.40
CA GLY A 221 8.13 15.99 3.79
C GLY A 221 8.89 14.91 3.03
N VAL A 222 8.30 13.70 2.93
CA VAL A 222 8.89 12.58 2.18
C VAL A 222 8.95 12.90 0.69
N PHE A 223 7.89 13.45 0.08
CA PHE A 223 7.95 13.90 -1.31
C PHE A 223 9.02 14.98 -1.52
N TYR A 224 9.18 15.93 -0.58
CA TYR A 224 10.24 16.92 -0.61
C TYR A 224 11.64 16.29 -0.60
N LEU A 225 11.89 15.34 0.29
CA LEU A 225 13.19 14.71 0.47
C LEU A 225 13.58 13.84 -0.72
N PHE A 226 12.69 12.94 -1.16
CA PHE A 226 13.02 11.95 -2.18
C PHE A 226 13.01 12.55 -3.59
N ARG A 227 12.17 13.55 -3.90
CA ARG A 227 12.19 14.22 -5.21
C ARG A 227 13.40 15.13 -5.43
N ARG A 228 14.22 15.41 -4.41
CA ARG A 228 15.49 16.15 -4.59
C ARG A 228 16.58 15.30 -5.23
N LYS A 229 16.53 13.98 -5.05
CA LYS A 229 17.55 13.08 -5.58
C LYS A 229 17.20 12.70 -7.01
N LYS A 230 18.11 13.03 -7.94
CA LYS A 230 17.95 12.72 -9.37
C LYS A 230 18.34 11.27 -9.69
N SER A 231 19.24 10.69 -8.91
CA SER A 231 19.71 9.32 -9.10
C SER A 231 19.87 8.62 -7.75
N TYR A 232 19.80 7.30 -7.82
CA TYR A 232 19.98 6.38 -6.71
C TYR A 232 20.93 5.27 -7.17
N ALA A 233 21.75 4.75 -6.27
CA ALA A 233 22.57 3.58 -6.56
C ALA A 233 21.68 2.37 -6.90
N SER A 234 22.14 1.52 -7.84
CA SER A 234 21.44 0.28 -8.21
C SER A 234 21.27 -0.67 -7.03
N THR A 235 22.21 -0.67 -6.10
CA THR A 235 22.23 -1.49 -4.87
C THR A 235 21.39 -0.91 -3.72
N ASN A 236 20.63 0.16 -3.95
CA ASN A 236 19.88 0.82 -2.89
C ASN A 236 18.71 -0.07 -2.39
N LEU A 237 18.79 -0.51 -1.13
CA LEU A 237 17.78 -1.37 -0.50
C LEU A 237 16.39 -0.73 -0.44
N ILE A 238 16.30 0.60 -0.29
CA ILE A 238 15.01 1.31 -0.28
C ILE A 238 14.34 1.16 -1.65
N LEU A 239 15.10 1.35 -2.73
CA LEU A 239 14.57 1.11 -4.08
C LEU A 239 14.15 -0.34 -4.29
N TYR A 240 14.94 -1.29 -3.80
CA TYR A 240 14.62 -2.71 -3.90
C TYR A 240 13.26 -3.02 -3.25
N PHE A 241 13.03 -2.62 -2.01
CA PHE A 241 11.74 -2.82 -1.35
C PHE A 241 10.60 -2.08 -2.06
N GLY A 242 10.87 -0.88 -2.58
CA GLY A 242 9.88 -0.11 -3.33
C GLY A 242 9.42 -0.77 -4.64
N LYS A 243 10.36 -1.30 -5.42
CA LYS A 243 10.10 -2.02 -6.67
C LYS A 243 9.31 -3.31 -6.43
N HIS A 244 9.61 -4.00 -5.32
CA HIS A 244 8.99 -5.28 -4.96
C HIS A 244 7.98 -5.15 -3.82
N SER A 245 7.34 -3.99 -3.68
CA SER A 245 6.55 -3.67 -2.48
C SER A 245 5.34 -4.58 -2.27
N LEU A 246 4.76 -5.12 -3.34
CA LEU A 246 3.66 -6.09 -3.22
C LEU A 246 4.15 -7.44 -2.69
N LEU A 247 5.31 -7.92 -3.15
CA LEU A 247 5.94 -9.12 -2.62
C LEU A 247 6.34 -8.92 -1.16
N PHE A 248 6.88 -7.73 -0.85
CA PHE A 248 7.18 -7.33 0.52
C PHE A 248 5.93 -7.42 1.41
N LEU A 249 4.79 -6.89 0.96
CA LEU A 249 3.54 -6.87 1.72
C LEU A 249 3.15 -8.27 2.22
N PHE A 250 3.17 -9.29 1.35
CA PHE A 250 2.86 -10.66 1.76
C PHE A 250 4.00 -11.30 2.56
N THR A 251 5.24 -11.13 2.13
CA THR A 251 6.39 -11.82 2.75
C THR A 251 6.64 -11.34 4.18
N HIS A 252 6.62 -10.02 4.42
CA HIS A 252 6.91 -9.48 5.76
C HIS A 252 5.82 -9.89 6.77
N LEU A 253 4.54 -9.86 6.36
CA LEU A 253 3.44 -10.24 7.24
C LEU A 253 3.52 -11.73 7.60
N PHE A 254 3.75 -12.60 6.61
CA PHE A 254 3.93 -14.03 6.85
C PHE A 254 5.08 -14.30 7.84
N LEU A 255 6.22 -13.64 7.65
CA LEU A 255 7.38 -13.80 8.54
C LEU A 255 7.10 -13.29 9.96
N ILE A 256 6.43 -12.14 10.10
CA ILE A 256 6.05 -11.62 11.43
C ILE A 256 5.12 -12.61 12.15
N LEU A 257 4.12 -13.18 11.46
CA LEU A 257 3.23 -14.19 12.03
C LEU A 257 3.99 -15.47 12.40
N ALA A 258 4.95 -15.89 11.56
CA ALA A 258 5.80 -17.04 11.86
C ALA A 258 6.68 -16.79 13.10
N PHE A 259 7.26 -15.60 13.23
CA PHE A 259 8.05 -15.22 14.40
C PHE A 259 7.23 -15.19 15.69
N ASP A 260 6.01 -14.68 15.63
CA ASP A 260 5.06 -14.71 16.74
C ASP A 260 4.77 -16.15 17.17
N ARG A 261 4.48 -17.04 16.21
CA ARG A 261 4.27 -18.48 16.47
C ARG A 261 5.49 -19.20 17.04
N LEU A 262 6.70 -18.80 16.67
CA LEU A 262 7.95 -19.33 17.22
C LEU A 262 8.29 -18.74 18.60
N GLY A 263 7.46 -17.84 19.15
CA GLY A 263 7.72 -17.20 20.45
C GLY A 263 8.86 -16.19 20.43
N LEU A 264 9.34 -15.78 19.24
CA LEU A 264 10.36 -14.75 19.07
C LEU A 264 9.82 -13.35 19.41
N GLY A 265 8.49 -13.22 19.52
CA GLY A 265 7.78 -12.06 20.06
C GLY A 265 8.07 -11.75 21.54
N ARG A 266 9.13 -12.27 22.13
CA ARG A 266 9.62 -11.90 23.47
C ARG A 266 10.96 -11.17 23.44
N LEU A 267 11.60 -11.15 22.27
CA LEU A 267 12.85 -10.42 22.07
C LEU A 267 12.59 -8.91 22.08
N TYR A 268 13.62 -8.15 22.45
CA TYR A 268 13.57 -6.69 22.42
C TYR A 268 13.18 -6.19 21.02
N ILE A 269 12.28 -5.22 20.97
CA ILE A 269 11.53 -4.86 19.76
C ILE A 269 12.41 -4.41 18.59
N VAL A 270 13.47 -3.68 18.89
CA VAL A 270 14.41 -3.18 17.87
C VAL A 270 15.16 -4.34 17.21
N TRP A 271 15.51 -5.39 17.95
CA TRP A 271 16.11 -6.59 17.37
C TRP A 271 15.11 -7.33 16.48
N MET A 272 13.84 -7.38 16.89
CA MET A 272 12.79 -7.98 16.06
C MET A 272 12.55 -7.20 14.77
N TRP A 273 12.66 -5.87 14.79
CA TRP A 273 12.60 -5.05 13.57
C TRP A 273 13.74 -5.36 12.62
N GLY A 274 14.97 -5.40 13.14
CA GLY A 274 16.16 -5.76 12.35
C GLY A 274 16.05 -7.16 11.77
N LEU A 275 15.67 -8.14 12.59
CA LEU A 275 15.49 -9.52 12.17
C LEU A 275 14.40 -9.66 11.10
N ALA A 276 13.23 -9.05 11.31
CA ALA A 276 12.14 -9.06 10.33
C ALA A 276 12.57 -8.43 9.01
N LEU A 277 13.32 -7.33 9.04
CA LEU A 277 13.82 -6.68 7.83
C LEU A 277 14.82 -7.56 7.07
N VAL A 278 15.80 -8.14 7.76
CA VAL A 278 16.82 -9.01 7.16
C VAL A 278 16.19 -10.29 6.61
N CYS A 279 15.33 -10.95 7.38
CA CYS A 279 14.63 -12.16 6.94
C CYS A 279 13.67 -11.87 5.78
N THR A 280 12.96 -10.74 5.79
CA THR A 280 12.11 -10.33 4.67
C THR A 280 12.96 -10.12 3.41
N TYR A 281 14.08 -9.41 3.50
CA TYR A 281 14.99 -9.23 2.38
C TYR A 281 15.50 -10.57 1.82
N ALA A 282 16.01 -11.45 2.68
CA ALA A 282 16.51 -12.76 2.29
C ALA A 282 15.41 -13.64 1.66
N ALA A 283 14.23 -13.72 2.29
CA ALA A 283 13.09 -14.47 1.79
C ALA A 283 12.63 -13.95 0.42
N MET A 284 12.52 -12.63 0.25
CA MET A 284 12.16 -12.04 -1.05
C MET A 284 13.17 -12.39 -2.15
N ARG A 285 14.48 -12.39 -1.85
CA ARG A 285 15.52 -12.78 -2.82
C ARG A 285 15.36 -14.25 -3.24
N ILE A 286 15.11 -15.13 -2.28
CA ILE A 286 14.84 -16.55 -2.53
C ILE A 286 13.56 -16.73 -3.35
N LEU A 287 12.49 -16.04 -2.99
CA LEU A 287 11.19 -16.10 -3.68
C LEU A 287 11.27 -15.57 -5.11
N LEU A 288 12.01 -14.49 -5.35
CA LEU A 288 12.27 -13.99 -6.70
C LEU A 288 13.10 -15.00 -7.52
N TRP A 289 14.10 -15.62 -6.90
CA TRP A 289 14.88 -16.68 -7.56
C TRP A 289 14.01 -17.88 -7.93
N LEU A 290 13.17 -18.37 -7.00
CA LEU A 290 12.20 -19.45 -7.23
C LEU A 290 11.14 -19.08 -8.26
N GLY A 291 10.66 -17.83 -8.25
CA GLY A 291 9.63 -17.32 -9.14
C GLY A 291 9.98 -17.50 -10.62
N ARG A 292 11.26 -17.43 -10.98
CA ARG A 292 11.75 -17.64 -12.36
C ARG A 292 11.42 -19.03 -12.92
N TYR A 293 11.28 -20.04 -12.06
CA TYR A 293 10.92 -21.40 -12.47
C TYR A 293 9.41 -21.59 -12.63
N ILE A 294 8.61 -20.74 -12.00
CA ILE A 294 7.15 -20.81 -12.01
C ILE A 294 6.56 -19.86 -13.06
N GLU A 295 7.30 -18.81 -13.44
CA GLU A 295 6.85 -17.72 -14.30
C GLU A 295 6.21 -18.21 -15.61
N HIS A 296 6.78 -19.23 -16.25
CA HIS A 296 6.25 -19.76 -17.52
C HIS A 296 4.82 -20.28 -17.40
N TYR A 297 4.46 -20.93 -16.28
CA TYR A 297 3.10 -21.42 -16.08
C TYR A 297 2.09 -20.28 -15.95
N MET A 298 2.52 -19.12 -15.44
CA MET A 298 1.68 -17.96 -15.17
C MET A 298 1.30 -17.16 -16.43
N ASP A 299 1.82 -17.55 -17.59
CA ASP A 299 1.39 -17.02 -18.90
C ASP A 299 0.00 -17.55 -19.31
N HIS A 300 -0.53 -18.57 -18.63
CA HIS A 300 -1.87 -19.12 -18.89
C HIS A 300 -2.94 -18.55 -17.94
N PRO A 301 -4.23 -18.47 -18.36
CA PRO A 301 -5.31 -17.99 -17.51
C PRO A 301 -5.66 -18.95 -16.36
N VAL A 302 -5.42 -20.25 -16.51
CA VAL A 302 -5.83 -21.29 -15.54
C VAL A 302 -5.23 -21.07 -14.15
N PRO A 303 -3.90 -20.85 -13.98
CA PRO A 303 -3.33 -20.54 -12.67
C PRO A 303 -3.96 -19.33 -11.98
N TRP A 304 -4.35 -18.30 -12.72
CA TRP A 304 -5.02 -17.13 -12.13
C TRP A 304 -6.40 -17.46 -11.58
N VAL A 305 -7.17 -18.30 -12.31
CA VAL A 305 -8.45 -18.81 -11.83
C VAL A 305 -8.25 -19.67 -10.58
N LEU A 306 -7.25 -20.56 -10.57
CA LEU A 306 -6.94 -21.39 -9.42
C LEU A 306 -6.54 -20.56 -8.19
N ILE A 307 -5.77 -19.49 -8.38
CA ILE A 307 -5.43 -18.57 -7.28
C ILE A 307 -6.70 -17.92 -6.73
N VAL A 308 -7.55 -17.36 -7.60
CA VAL A 308 -8.82 -16.71 -7.20
C VAL A 308 -9.73 -17.66 -6.45
N VAL A 309 -9.91 -18.88 -6.97
CA VAL A 309 -10.72 -19.92 -6.33
C VAL A 309 -10.09 -20.32 -5.00
N GLY A 310 -8.77 -20.48 -4.94
CA GLY A 310 -8.04 -20.83 -3.72
C GLY A 310 -8.29 -19.84 -2.58
N VAL A 311 -8.14 -18.53 -2.86
CA VAL A 311 -8.34 -17.46 -1.85
C VAL A 311 -9.72 -17.52 -1.20
N VAL A 312 -10.76 -17.91 -1.96
CA VAL A 312 -12.12 -18.00 -1.44
C VAL A 312 -12.41 -19.36 -0.82
N ALA A 313 -11.94 -20.44 -1.45
CA ALA A 313 -12.28 -21.80 -1.05
C ALA A 313 -11.55 -22.27 0.21
N VAL A 314 -10.28 -21.91 0.38
CA VAL A 314 -9.46 -22.35 1.53
C VAL A 314 -10.15 -22.08 2.88
N PRO A 315 -10.58 -20.84 3.23
CA PRO A 315 -11.23 -20.58 4.51
C PRO A 315 -12.65 -21.15 4.63
N LEU A 316 -13.25 -21.64 3.53
CA LEU A 316 -14.57 -22.30 3.53
C LEU A 316 -14.45 -23.81 3.76
N VAL A 317 -13.35 -24.42 3.35
CA VAL A 317 -13.14 -25.87 3.39
C VAL A 317 -12.47 -26.33 4.68
N THR A 318 -11.69 -25.47 5.33
CA THR A 318 -10.99 -25.81 6.58
C THR A 318 -11.06 -24.69 7.60
N SER A 319 -11.11 -25.06 8.87
CA SER A 319 -11.00 -24.16 10.03
C SER A 319 -9.59 -24.11 10.62
N ASN A 320 -8.63 -24.84 10.03
CA ASN A 320 -7.24 -24.83 10.50
C ASN A 320 -6.57 -23.49 10.17
N ARG A 321 -6.44 -22.64 11.19
CA ARG A 321 -5.86 -21.29 11.09
C ARG A 321 -4.48 -21.27 10.44
N ASP A 322 -3.60 -22.20 10.83
CA ASP A 322 -2.21 -22.20 10.34
C ASP A 322 -2.13 -22.61 8.88
N PHE A 323 -2.98 -23.54 8.46
CA PHE A 323 -3.11 -23.91 7.06
C PHE A 323 -3.66 -22.75 6.21
N ILE A 324 -4.68 -22.03 6.70
CA ILE A 324 -5.23 -20.85 6.02
C ILE A 324 -4.12 -19.80 5.83
N ILE A 325 -3.39 -19.45 6.89
CA ILE A 325 -2.31 -18.45 6.82
C ILE A 325 -1.26 -18.87 5.78
N LEU A 326 -0.82 -20.13 5.80
CA LEU A 326 0.18 -20.63 4.88
C LEU A 326 -0.31 -20.63 3.43
N ALA A 327 -1.51 -21.16 3.17
CA ALA A 327 -2.08 -21.24 1.84
C ALA A 327 -2.28 -19.83 1.24
N GLU A 328 -2.83 -18.90 2.02
CA GLU A 328 -3.05 -17.52 1.59
C GLU A 328 -1.72 -16.77 1.40
N ALA A 329 -0.73 -16.96 2.27
CA ALA A 329 0.61 -16.42 2.04
C ALA A 329 1.20 -16.90 0.71
N VAL A 330 1.09 -18.20 0.40
CA VAL A 330 1.58 -18.77 -0.87
C VAL A 330 0.83 -18.17 -2.07
N LEU A 331 -0.50 -18.09 -2.01
CA LEU A 331 -1.33 -17.54 -3.08
C LEU A 331 -1.02 -16.05 -3.34
N GLY A 332 -0.92 -15.26 -2.28
CA GLY A 332 -0.53 -13.85 -2.34
C GLY A 332 0.89 -13.64 -2.88
N ILE A 333 1.86 -14.46 -2.43
CA ILE A 333 3.24 -14.43 -2.93
C ILE A 333 3.28 -14.78 -4.42
N LEU A 334 2.62 -15.87 -4.84
CA LEU A 334 2.57 -16.28 -6.26
C LEU A 334 1.99 -15.18 -7.14
N PHE A 335 0.91 -14.53 -6.69
CA PHE A 335 0.35 -13.37 -7.38
C PHE A 335 1.37 -12.22 -7.45
N SER A 336 2.00 -11.88 -6.33
CA SER A 336 2.94 -10.75 -6.24
C SER A 336 4.20 -10.91 -7.10
N LEU A 337 4.64 -12.15 -7.33
CA LEU A 337 5.76 -12.46 -8.21
C LEU A 337 5.39 -12.28 -9.69
N ASN A 338 4.13 -12.52 -10.06
CA ASN A 338 3.73 -12.72 -11.46
C ASN A 338 2.69 -11.73 -11.98
N TYR A 339 2.17 -10.79 -11.16
CA TYR A 339 1.04 -9.91 -11.54
C TYR A 339 1.28 -9.08 -12.81
N LYS A 340 2.54 -8.85 -13.20
CA LYS A 340 2.90 -8.19 -14.47
C LYS A 340 2.39 -9.00 -15.69
N LYS A 341 2.45 -10.34 -15.62
CA LYS A 341 1.97 -11.26 -16.67
C LYS A 341 0.45 -11.23 -16.80
N LEU A 342 -0.26 -11.22 -15.67
CA LEU A 342 -1.71 -11.00 -15.66
C LEU A 342 -2.08 -9.69 -16.36
N SER A 343 -1.33 -8.63 -16.06
CA SER A 343 -1.55 -7.34 -16.70
C SER A 343 -1.30 -7.37 -18.21
N SER A 344 -0.34 -8.16 -18.72
CA SER A 344 -0.13 -8.30 -20.16
C SER A 344 -1.28 -9.07 -20.83
N LEU A 345 -1.75 -10.16 -20.21
CA LEU A 345 -2.88 -10.95 -20.70
C LEU A 345 -4.15 -10.10 -20.82
N MET A 346 -4.39 -9.21 -19.85
CA MET A 346 -5.55 -8.30 -19.86
C MET A 346 -5.42 -7.12 -20.81
N SER A 347 -4.20 -6.80 -21.26
CA SER A 347 -3.93 -5.71 -22.19
C SER A 347 -3.88 -6.15 -23.66
N ALA A 348 -3.83 -7.47 -23.91
CA ALA A 348 -3.85 -8.05 -25.24
C ALA A 348 -5.25 -7.96 -25.88
N SER A 349 -5.63 -6.75 -26.31
CA SER A 349 -6.56 -6.56 -27.42
C SER A 349 -5.74 -6.48 -28.71
N PRO A 350 -6.17 -7.10 -29.82
CA PRO A 350 -5.35 -7.27 -31.03
C PRO A 350 -5.31 -5.98 -31.86
N SER A 351 -4.64 -4.93 -31.39
CA SER A 351 -4.23 -3.81 -32.25
C SER A 351 -3.25 -2.88 -31.55
N SER A 352 -1.96 -3.15 -31.75
CA SER A 352 -0.88 -2.18 -32.03
C SER A 352 0.44 -2.78 -31.59
N ARG A 353 1.34 -2.96 -32.57
CA ARG A 353 2.73 -3.44 -32.48
C ARG A 353 3.36 -3.46 -31.08
N PRO A 354 4.00 -4.57 -30.65
CA PRO A 354 4.90 -4.53 -29.52
C PRO A 354 6.08 -3.64 -29.88
N LEU A 355 6.21 -2.50 -29.21
CA LEU A 355 7.47 -1.76 -29.16
C LEU A 355 8.45 -2.53 -28.26
N PRO A 356 9.77 -2.50 -28.54
CA PRO A 356 10.73 -3.38 -27.91
C PRO A 356 10.72 -3.20 -26.39
N ALA A 357 10.88 -4.33 -25.69
CA ALA A 357 11.11 -4.38 -24.26
C ALA A 357 12.17 -3.32 -23.88
N THR A 358 11.76 -2.37 -23.04
CA THR A 358 12.68 -1.50 -22.31
C THR A 358 13.78 -2.37 -21.72
N GLN A 359 15.03 -2.02 -22.01
CA GLN A 359 16.27 -2.68 -21.60
C GLN A 359 16.36 -2.82 -20.06
N GLU A 360 15.68 -3.81 -19.49
CA GLU A 360 15.95 -4.31 -18.12
C GLU A 360 17.09 -5.36 -18.15
N ALA A 361 17.47 -5.88 -19.32
CA ALA A 361 18.43 -6.98 -19.44
C ALA A 361 19.93 -6.58 -19.41
N LEU A 362 20.27 -5.28 -19.38
CA LEU A 362 21.68 -4.83 -19.47
C LEU A 362 22.31 -4.34 -18.16
N HIS A 363 21.58 -4.35 -17.04
CA HIS A 363 22.11 -3.87 -15.76
C HIS A 363 22.10 -4.87 -14.59
N ASP A 364 21.60 -6.10 -14.81
CA ASP A 364 21.68 -7.19 -13.81
C ASP A 364 22.90 -8.12 -14.03
N GLN A 365 23.83 -7.73 -14.91
CA GLN A 365 25.15 -8.34 -15.06
C GLN A 365 26.25 -7.29 -14.86
N ALA A 366 26.42 -6.84 -13.61
CA ALA A 366 27.64 -6.18 -13.14
C ALA A 366 27.76 -6.35 -11.61
#